data_AF-A0A4R9H8W7-F1
#
_entry.id   AF-A0A4R9H8W7-F1
#
_cell.length_a   1.000
_cell.length_b   1.000
_cell.length_c   1.000
_cell.angle_alpha   90.00
_cell.angle_beta   90.00
_cell.angle_gamma   90.00
#
_symmetry.space_group_name_H-M   'P 1'
#
loop_
_entity.id
_entity.type
_entity.pdbx_description
1 polymer ?
#
loop_
_entity_poly.entity_id
_entity_poly.type
_entity_poly.pdbx_seq_one_letter_code
_entity_poly.pdbx_strand_id
1 'polypeptide(L)'
;MLTKKETPIACDLTVFTNEERRSHISHSEKVLDRAKGFLETEEGLELYFDHSLSAEELTEWFSKEHQCCPFLEFKLEKNQNGHMIQISSSKEGVNFFRSAFLDRKKENQGVPAKVKSFTKLSVLLAGILCLSCLAPLLFGWVSAEILGNLLDLERYMVPAIGIVFAGIWFWISFKKKKGARKSSGCGC
;
A
#
# COMPACT_ATOMS: atom_id res chain seq x y z
N MET A 1 47.07 19.95 -4.23
CA MET A 1 45.70 19.56 -3.85
C MET A 1 44.76 20.47 -4.62
N LEU A 2 44.16 19.97 -5.70
CA LEU A 2 43.24 20.76 -6.53
C LEU A 2 41.98 21.00 -5.71
N THR A 3 41.76 22.24 -5.31
CA THR A 3 40.49 22.73 -4.74
C THR A 3 39.38 22.42 -5.75
N LYS A 4 38.58 21.38 -5.48
CA LYS A 4 37.32 21.11 -6.19
C LYS A 4 36.48 22.36 -6.01
N LYS A 5 36.41 23.18 -7.06
CA LYS A 5 35.62 24.42 -7.12
C LYS A 5 34.23 24.07 -6.59
N GLU A 6 33.76 24.79 -5.56
CA GLU A 6 32.43 24.59 -4.99
C GLU A 6 31.41 24.86 -6.10
N THR A 7 31.04 23.80 -6.82
CA THR A 7 29.98 23.86 -7.82
C THR A 7 28.68 24.10 -7.06
N PRO A 8 27.88 25.10 -7.46
CA PRO A 8 26.59 25.30 -6.84
C PRO A 8 25.77 24.01 -6.95
N ILE A 9 25.16 23.60 -5.85
CA ILE A 9 24.34 22.39 -5.78
C ILE A 9 22.97 22.72 -6.37
N ALA A 10 22.95 22.81 -7.69
CA ALA A 10 21.77 23.08 -8.50
C ALA A 10 21.99 22.49 -9.88
N CYS A 11 20.94 21.94 -10.48
CA CYS A 11 21.00 21.47 -11.86
C CYS A 11 20.78 22.65 -12.81
N ASP A 12 21.65 22.77 -13.81
CA ASP A 12 21.57 23.75 -14.88
C ASP A 12 20.73 23.19 -16.04
N LEU A 13 19.45 23.55 -16.05
CA LEU A 13 18.52 23.14 -17.11
C LEU A 13 18.71 23.94 -18.41
N THR A 14 19.59 24.93 -18.46
CA THR A 14 19.86 25.73 -19.66
C THR A 14 20.75 25.01 -20.67
N VAL A 15 21.37 23.89 -20.26
CA VAL A 15 22.14 22.99 -21.14
C VAL A 15 21.27 22.30 -22.20
N PHE A 16 19.95 22.29 -22.00
CA PHE A 16 18.96 21.71 -22.92
C PHE A 16 18.04 22.77 -23.49
N THR A 17 17.65 22.59 -24.76
CA THR A 17 16.47 23.26 -25.33
C THR A 17 15.18 22.85 -24.59
N ASN A 18 14.08 23.57 -24.82
CA ASN A 18 12.81 23.24 -24.16
C ASN A 18 12.30 21.84 -24.52
N GLU A 19 12.45 21.44 -25.78
CA GLU A 19 12.08 20.13 -26.29
C GLU A 19 12.96 19.03 -25.69
N GLU A 20 14.27 19.22 -25.68
CA GLU A 20 15.23 18.29 -25.07
C GLU A 20 14.99 18.16 -23.57
N ARG A 21 14.70 19.26 -22.87
CA ARG A 21 14.40 19.25 -21.44
C ARG A 21 13.17 18.39 -21.14
N ARG A 22 12.07 18.56 -21.89
CA ARG A 22 10.87 17.72 -21.71
C ARG A 22 11.16 16.24 -21.97
N SER A 23 11.92 15.96 -23.03
CA SER A 23 12.31 14.59 -23.37
C SER A 23 13.21 13.98 -22.28
N HIS A 24 14.18 14.74 -21.79
CA HIS A 24 15.08 14.34 -20.71
C HIS A 24 14.32 14.05 -19.41
N ILE A 25 13.43 14.94 -18.97
CA ILE A 25 12.61 14.71 -17.77
C ILE A 25 11.78 13.43 -17.92
N SER A 26 11.09 13.25 -19.05
CA SER A 26 10.30 12.04 -19.31
C SER A 26 11.16 10.78 -19.34
N HIS A 27 12.37 10.86 -19.89
CA HIS A 27 13.30 9.74 -19.92
C HIS A 27 13.81 9.40 -18.51
N SER A 28 14.21 10.41 -17.73
CA SER A 28 14.68 10.22 -16.36
C SER A 28 13.60 9.61 -15.47
N GLU A 29 12.35 10.04 -15.60
CA GLU A 29 11.21 9.43 -14.90
C GLU A 29 11.05 7.95 -15.26
N LYS A 30 11.07 7.62 -16.56
CA LYS A 30 10.97 6.22 -17.04
C LYS A 30 12.10 5.32 -16.53
N VAL A 31 13.33 5.83 -16.47
CA VAL A 31 14.49 5.07 -15.97
C VAL A 31 14.33 4.86 -14.47
N LEU A 32 14.06 5.92 -13.70
CA LEU A 32 13.94 5.87 -12.25
C LEU A 32 12.75 5.03 -11.77
N ASP A 33 11.64 5.00 -12.51
CA ASP A 33 10.49 4.13 -12.22
C ASP A 33 10.87 2.65 -12.26
N ARG A 34 11.77 2.28 -13.17
CA ARG A 34 12.27 0.90 -13.31
C ARG A 34 13.31 0.50 -12.28
N ALA A 35 13.89 1.45 -11.53
CA ALA A 35 14.81 1.10 -10.45
C ALA A 35 14.11 0.16 -9.44
N LYS A 36 14.79 -0.87 -8.95
CA LYS A 36 14.27 -1.80 -7.94
C LYS A 36 14.35 -1.26 -6.52
N GLY A 37 15.25 -0.32 -6.30
CA GLY A 37 15.46 0.31 -5.01
C GLY A 37 16.72 1.15 -5.03
N PHE A 38 17.04 1.70 -3.87
CA PHE A 38 18.26 2.46 -3.65
C PHE A 38 18.81 2.21 -2.25
N LEU A 39 20.11 2.38 -2.09
CA LEU A 39 20.80 2.29 -0.80
C LEU A 39 21.68 3.53 -0.63
N GLU A 40 21.51 4.22 0.50
CA GLU A 40 22.44 5.29 0.91
C GLU A 40 23.65 4.64 1.60
N THR A 41 24.84 4.95 1.13
CA THR A 41 26.13 4.47 1.67
C THR A 41 26.99 5.66 2.11
N GLU A 42 28.13 5.40 2.76
CA GLU A 42 29.08 6.46 3.12
C GLU A 42 29.68 7.15 1.89
N GLU A 43 29.75 6.44 0.76
CA GLU A 43 30.32 6.92 -0.50
C GLU A 43 29.29 7.66 -1.38
N GLY A 44 27.99 7.58 -1.04
CA GLY A 44 26.91 8.26 -1.75
C GLY A 44 25.62 7.46 -1.80
N LEU A 45 25.09 7.27 -3.01
CA LEU A 45 23.80 6.64 -3.26
C LEU A 45 23.94 5.59 -4.35
N GLU A 46 23.47 4.37 -4.09
CA GLU A 46 23.44 3.28 -5.05
C GLU A 46 22.01 3.08 -5.55
N LEU A 47 21.85 3.01 -6.87
CA LEU A 47 20.59 2.67 -7.54
C LEU A 47 20.71 1.28 -8.18
N TYR A 48 19.72 0.42 -7.95
CA TYR A 48 19.70 -0.93 -8.50
C TYR A 48 18.64 -1.06 -9.59
N PHE A 49 19.01 -1.67 -10.71
CA PHE A 49 18.16 -1.92 -11.86
C PHE A 49 18.22 -3.40 -12.24
N ASP A 50 17.15 -3.92 -12.84
CA ASP A 50 17.15 -5.26 -13.44
C ASP A 50 17.74 -5.22 -14.86
N HIS A 51 17.81 -6.38 -15.51
CA HIS A 51 18.27 -6.52 -16.89
C HIS A 51 17.26 -6.01 -17.93
N SER A 52 16.13 -5.41 -17.54
CA SER A 52 15.16 -4.85 -18.50
C SER A 52 15.63 -3.54 -19.13
N LEU A 53 16.54 -2.83 -18.45
CA LEU A 53 17.25 -1.67 -18.98
C LEU A 53 18.63 -2.08 -19.45
N SER A 54 19.02 -1.63 -20.65
CA SER A 54 20.36 -1.89 -21.16
C SER A 54 21.40 -0.99 -20.49
N ALA A 55 22.64 -1.45 -20.41
CA ALA A 55 23.76 -0.63 -19.94
C ALA A 55 23.94 0.65 -20.78
N GLU A 56 23.61 0.60 -22.07
CA GLU A 56 23.69 1.74 -22.99
C GLU A 56 22.64 2.80 -22.65
N GLU A 57 21.39 2.39 -22.42
CA GLU A 57 20.29 3.29 -22.00
C GLU A 57 20.60 3.96 -20.66
N LEU A 58 21.12 3.20 -19.70
CA LEU A 58 21.57 3.74 -18.42
C LEU A 58 22.73 4.73 -18.58
N THR A 59 23.67 4.44 -19.49
CA THR A 59 24.81 5.30 -19.81
C THR A 59 24.37 6.60 -20.46
N GLU A 60 23.44 6.53 -21.41
CA GLU A 60 22.85 7.73 -22.02
C GLU A 60 22.17 8.61 -20.97
N TRP A 61 21.39 7.98 -20.07
CA TRP A 61 20.69 8.69 -19.01
C TRP A 61 21.66 9.43 -18.08
N PHE A 62 22.62 8.74 -17.46
CA PHE A 62 23.52 9.42 -16.52
C PHE A 62 24.46 10.42 -17.21
N SER A 63 24.75 10.24 -18.50
CA SER A 63 25.54 11.20 -19.28
C SER A 63 24.80 12.53 -19.47
N LYS A 64 23.47 12.50 -19.62
CA LYS A 64 22.64 13.72 -19.65
C LYS A 64 22.47 14.31 -18.25
N GLU A 65 22.32 13.48 -17.23
CA GLU A 65 22.27 13.94 -15.83
C GLU A 65 23.58 14.61 -15.41
N HIS A 66 24.73 14.11 -15.84
CA HIS A 66 26.03 14.75 -15.54
C HIS A 66 26.20 16.11 -16.22
N GLN A 67 25.64 16.30 -17.43
CA GLN A 67 25.60 17.61 -18.09
C GLN A 67 24.71 18.61 -17.33
N CYS A 68 23.54 18.15 -16.86
CA CYS A 68 22.58 18.94 -16.12
C CYS A 68 23.05 19.25 -14.70
N CYS A 69 23.64 18.27 -14.01
CA CYS A 69 23.99 18.30 -12.60
C CYS A 69 25.47 17.91 -12.44
N PRO A 70 26.42 18.81 -12.78
CA PRO A 70 27.86 18.49 -12.84
C PRO A 70 28.51 18.21 -11.47
N PHE A 71 27.77 18.43 -10.38
CA PHE A 71 28.20 18.09 -9.02
C PHE A 71 27.99 16.59 -8.68
N LEU A 72 27.28 15.84 -9.53
CA LEU A 72 27.06 14.40 -9.38
C LEU A 72 28.05 13.60 -10.23
N GLU A 73 28.71 12.63 -9.61
CA GLU A 73 29.58 11.67 -10.28
C GLU A 73 28.87 10.31 -10.34
N PHE A 74 28.77 9.75 -11.54
CA PHE A 74 28.06 8.49 -11.79
C PHE A 74 29.06 7.39 -12.19
N LYS A 75 28.88 6.19 -11.65
CA LYS A 75 29.60 4.98 -12.09
C LYS A 75 28.61 3.85 -12.32
N LEU A 76 28.74 3.18 -13.45
CA LEU A 76 27.92 2.02 -13.78
C LEU A 76 28.71 0.74 -13.51
N GLU A 77 28.11 -0.13 -12.71
CA GLU A 77 28.62 -1.46 -12.41
C GLU A 77 27.61 -2.51 -12.85
N LYS A 78 28.11 -3.66 -13.33
CA LYS A 78 27.28 -4.81 -13.66
C LYS A 78 27.25 -5.75 -12.47
N ASN A 79 26.06 -6.15 -12.06
CA ASN A 79 25.85 -7.13 -11.01
C ASN A 79 25.18 -8.39 -11.61
N GLN A 80 25.21 -9.51 -10.90
CA GLN A 80 24.54 -10.75 -11.30
C GLN A 80 23.03 -10.53 -11.51
N ASN A 81 22.43 -9.63 -10.73
CA ASN A 81 20.99 -9.33 -10.75
C ASN A 81 20.59 -8.19 -11.71
N GLY A 82 21.54 -7.57 -12.41
CA GLY A 82 21.26 -6.43 -13.31
C GLY A 82 22.37 -5.39 -13.34
N HIS A 83 21.97 -4.13 -13.21
CA HIS A 83 22.86 -2.98 -13.24
C HIS A 83 22.80 -2.20 -11.92
N MET A 84 23.94 -1.70 -11.47
CA MET A 84 24.05 -0.82 -10.32
C MET A 84 24.67 0.49 -10.77
N ILE A 85 24.06 1.62 -10.40
CA ILE A 85 24.64 2.94 -10.60
C ILE A 85 25.02 3.49 -9.24
N GLN A 86 26.31 3.75 -9.04
CA GLN A 86 26.81 4.49 -7.89
C GLN A 86 26.81 5.99 -8.23
N ILE A 87 26.15 6.78 -7.39
CA ILE A 87 26.07 8.24 -7.47
C ILE A 87 26.84 8.79 -6.28
N SER A 88 27.94 9.49 -6.55
CA SER A 88 28.79 10.10 -5.53
C SER A 88 28.78 11.62 -5.67
N SER A 89 28.70 12.32 -4.54
CA SER A 89 28.69 13.78 -4.47
C SER A 89 28.98 14.23 -3.03
N SER A 90 28.90 15.54 -2.75
CA SER A 90 28.83 16.00 -1.35
C SER A 90 27.53 15.52 -0.69
N LYS A 91 27.48 15.55 0.64
CA LYS A 91 26.28 15.15 1.40
C LYS A 91 25.06 15.96 0.97
N GLU A 92 25.24 17.26 0.73
CA GLU A 92 24.21 18.16 0.25
C GLU A 92 23.77 17.80 -1.19
N GLY A 93 24.70 17.41 -2.07
CA GLY A 93 24.39 17.00 -3.44
C GLY A 93 23.60 15.70 -3.52
N VAL A 94 23.97 14.71 -2.70
CA VAL A 94 23.20 13.45 -2.58
C VAL A 94 21.80 13.71 -2.03
N ASN A 95 21.68 14.55 -0.99
CA ASN A 95 20.38 14.93 -0.43
C ASN A 95 19.50 15.67 -1.45
N PHE A 96 20.10 16.57 -2.24
CA PHE A 96 19.41 17.26 -3.33
C PHE A 96 18.85 16.26 -4.34
N PHE A 97 19.69 15.36 -4.85
CA PHE A 97 19.27 14.33 -5.80
C PHE A 97 18.14 13.46 -5.24
N ARG A 98 18.27 13.02 -3.98
CA ARG A 98 17.25 12.22 -3.31
C ARG A 98 15.91 12.94 -3.26
N SER A 99 15.89 14.20 -2.82
CA SER A 99 14.66 14.98 -2.70
C SER A 99 14.01 15.28 -4.04
N ALA A 100 14.80 15.50 -5.10
CA ALA A 100 14.30 15.84 -6.42
C ALA A 100 13.76 14.63 -7.19
N PHE A 101 14.37 13.45 -7.02
CA PHE A 101 14.16 12.29 -7.88
C PHE A 101 13.59 11.06 -7.14
N LEU A 102 14.00 10.79 -5.91
CA LEU A 102 13.65 9.55 -5.21
C LEU A 102 12.44 9.69 -4.27
N ASP A 103 12.24 10.86 -3.65
CA ASP A 103 11.10 11.06 -2.75
C ASP A 103 9.74 10.94 -3.49
N ARG A 104 9.71 11.26 -4.80
CA ARG A 104 8.53 11.01 -5.67
C ARG A 104 8.17 9.53 -5.83
N LYS A 105 9.13 8.62 -5.67
CA LYS A 105 8.91 7.17 -5.83
C LYS A 105 8.33 6.52 -4.58
N LYS A 106 8.68 7.02 -3.40
CA LYS A 106 8.21 6.48 -2.11
C LYS A 106 6.69 6.55 -1.93
N GLU A 107 6.03 7.46 -2.65
CA GLU A 107 4.58 7.60 -2.65
C GLU A 107 3.90 6.55 -3.55
N ASN A 108 4.55 6.12 -4.64
CA ASN A 108 4.02 5.15 -5.61
C ASN A 108 4.42 3.70 -5.34
N GLN A 109 5.59 3.48 -4.73
CA GLN A 109 5.98 2.19 -4.21
C GLN A 109 5.62 2.13 -2.74
N GLY A 110 4.42 1.62 -2.46
CA GLY A 110 3.99 1.28 -1.11
C GLY A 110 5.15 0.66 -0.35
N VAL A 111 5.49 1.31 0.76
CA VAL A 111 6.42 0.86 1.81
C VAL A 111 6.55 -0.66 1.77
N PRO A 112 7.74 -1.27 1.57
CA PRO A 112 7.90 -2.69 1.83
C PRO A 112 7.47 -2.86 3.27
N ALA A 113 6.30 -3.48 3.46
CA ALA A 113 5.63 -3.58 4.74
C ALA A 113 6.69 -4.11 5.70
N LYS A 114 7.10 -3.23 6.62
CA LYS A 114 7.97 -3.53 7.74
C LYS A 114 7.59 -4.93 8.21
N VAL A 115 8.43 -5.92 7.94
CA VAL A 115 8.19 -7.31 8.34
C VAL A 115 8.19 -7.27 9.86
N LYS A 116 7.01 -7.00 10.43
CA LYS A 116 6.79 -6.99 11.87
C LYS A 116 6.85 -8.45 12.25
N SER A 117 8.05 -8.87 12.65
CA SER A 117 8.34 -9.90 13.64
C SER A 117 7.14 -10.79 13.93
N PHE A 118 7.02 -11.86 13.13
CA PHE A 118 5.94 -12.85 13.15
C PHE A 118 5.91 -13.69 14.45
N THR A 119 6.67 -13.31 15.47
CA THR A 119 6.79 -14.01 16.75
C THR A 119 5.60 -13.80 17.68
N LYS A 120 4.83 -12.71 17.53
CA LYS A 120 3.65 -12.47 18.39
C LYS A 120 2.34 -13.08 17.87
N LEU A 121 2.26 -13.40 16.58
CA LEU A 121 1.04 -13.97 16.00
C LEU A 121 0.88 -15.47 16.34
N SER A 122 2.00 -16.20 16.53
CA SER A 122 2.01 -17.62 16.89
C SER A 122 1.44 -17.89 18.30
N VAL A 123 1.70 -17.01 19.27
CA VAL A 123 1.23 -17.18 20.67
C VAL A 123 -0.28 -16.93 20.79
N LEU A 124 -0.82 -15.97 20.05
CA LEU A 124 -2.26 -15.66 20.04
C LEU A 124 -3.08 -16.78 19.39
N LEU A 125 -2.59 -17.37 18.28
CA LEU A 125 -3.27 -18.49 17.61
C LEU A 125 -3.24 -19.77 18.45
N ALA A 126 -2.15 -20.05 19.16
CA ALA A 126 -2.08 -21.18 20.09
C ALA A 126 -3.06 -21.04 21.28
N GLY A 127 -3.21 -19.83 21.82
CA GLY A 127 -4.16 -19.56 22.91
C GLY A 127 -5.62 -19.75 22.52
N ILE A 128 -6.00 -19.33 21.31
CA ILE A 128 -7.38 -19.47 20.81
C ILE A 128 -7.71 -20.96 20.55
N LEU A 129 -6.76 -21.75 20.04
CA LEU A 129 -6.96 -23.20 19.83
C LEU A 129 -7.17 -23.97 21.14
N CYS A 130 -6.53 -23.55 22.24
CA CYS A 130 -6.74 -24.16 23.55
C CYS A 130 -8.13 -23.82 24.15
N LEU A 131 -8.62 -22.60 23.94
CA LEU A 131 -9.94 -22.17 24.44
C LEU A 131 -11.10 -22.91 23.74
N SER A 132 -10.95 -23.27 22.47
CA SER A 132 -11.93 -24.09 21.74
C SER A 132 -12.08 -25.51 22.29
N CYS A 133 -11.08 -26.06 22.98
CA CYS A 133 -11.18 -27.40 23.60
C CYS A 133 -11.82 -27.39 25.00
N LEU A 134 -11.71 -26.29 25.75
CA LEU A 134 -12.31 -26.19 27.09
C LEU A 134 -13.78 -25.72 27.07
N ALA A 135 -14.18 -24.94 26.06
CA ALA A 135 -15.53 -24.40 25.98
C ALA A 135 -16.66 -25.47 25.94
N PRO A 136 -16.54 -26.58 25.18
CA PRO A 136 -17.58 -27.61 25.15
C PRO A 136 -17.74 -28.36 26.48
N LEU A 137 -16.66 -28.49 27.25
CA LEU A 137 -16.68 -29.19 28.54
C LEU A 137 -17.34 -28.35 29.64
N LEU A 138 -17.14 -27.02 29.61
CA LEU A 138 -17.80 -26.10 30.54
C LEU A 138 -19.28 -25.88 30.18
N PHE A 139 -19.62 -25.82 28.88
CA PHE A 139 -21.02 -25.67 28.45
C PHE A 139 -21.88 -26.89 28.79
N GLY A 140 -21.30 -28.10 28.77
CA GLY A 140 -21.99 -29.32 29.18
C GLY A 140 -22.41 -29.32 30.65
N TRP A 141 -21.56 -28.80 31.54
CA TRP A 141 -21.85 -28.70 32.98
C TRP A 141 -22.87 -27.60 33.30
N VAL A 142 -22.77 -26.44 32.64
CA VAL A 142 -23.70 -25.32 32.84
C VAL A 142 -25.11 -25.62 32.29
N SER A 143 -25.21 -26.46 31.25
CA SER A 143 -26.49 -26.83 30.65
C SER A 143 -27.34 -27.75 31.54
N ALA A 144 -26.73 -28.52 32.45
CA ALA A 144 -27.46 -29.43 33.35
C ALA A 144 -28.17 -28.68 34.50
N GLU A 145 -27.58 -27.58 34.98
CA GLU A 145 -28.13 -26.81 36.11
C GLU A 145 -29.18 -25.77 35.67
N ILE A 146 -29.03 -25.19 34.46
CA ILE A 146 -29.90 -24.11 33.96
C ILE A 146 -31.23 -24.62 33.37
N LEU A 147 -31.27 -25.85 32.83
CA LEU A 147 -32.50 -26.39 32.23
C LEU A 147 -33.57 -26.78 33.25
N GLY A 148 -33.20 -26.97 34.53
CA GLY A 148 -34.16 -27.25 35.60
C GLY A 148 -35.06 -26.06 35.97
N ASN A 149 -34.54 -24.83 35.83
CA ASN A 149 -35.26 -23.60 36.24
C ASN A 149 -35.95 -22.85 35.09
N LEU A 150 -35.65 -23.15 33.82
CA LEU A 150 -36.16 -22.37 32.67
C LEU A 150 -37.44 -22.95 32.04
N LEU A 151 -37.77 -24.22 32.27
CA LEU A 151 -38.91 -24.91 31.66
C LEU A 151 -40.30 -24.50 32.21
N ASP A 152 -40.36 -23.78 33.34
CA ASP A 152 -41.63 -23.26 33.87
C ASP A 152 -42.08 -21.97 33.14
N LEU A 153 -41.13 -21.22 32.56
CA LEU A 153 -41.42 -19.95 31.89
C LEU A 153 -41.77 -20.12 30.40
N GLU A 154 -41.37 -21.24 29.79
CA GLU A 154 -41.60 -21.52 28.36
C GLU A 154 -43.08 -21.87 28.07
N ARG A 155 -43.83 -22.35 29.06
CA ARG A 155 -45.24 -22.74 28.88
C ARG A 155 -46.19 -21.55 28.71
N TYR A 156 -45.77 -20.34 29.07
CA TYR A 156 -46.61 -19.13 29.03
C TYR A 156 -46.24 -18.15 27.89
N MET A 157 -45.01 -18.21 27.36
CA MET A 157 -44.49 -17.23 26.40
C MET A 157 -44.68 -17.62 24.92
N VAL A 158 -44.74 -18.92 24.61
CA VAL A 158 -44.93 -19.43 23.23
C VAL A 158 -46.26 -18.99 22.59
N PRO A 159 -47.43 -19.04 23.26
CA PRO A 159 -48.67 -18.57 22.64
C PRO A 159 -48.74 -17.03 22.50
N ALA A 160 -48.10 -16.27 23.40
CA ALA A 160 -48.12 -14.81 23.36
C ALA A 160 -47.33 -14.26 22.16
N ILE A 161 -46.16 -14.84 21.88
CA ILE A 161 -45.31 -14.42 20.75
C ILE A 161 -46.00 -14.74 19.41
N GLY A 162 -46.68 -15.89 19.30
CA GLY A 162 -47.44 -16.26 18.10
C GLY A 162 -48.56 -15.27 17.74
N ILE A 163 -49.30 -14.77 18.73
CA ILE A 163 -50.38 -13.80 18.50
C ILE A 163 -49.83 -12.45 18.02
N VAL A 164 -48.70 -12.01 18.57
CA VAL A 164 -48.05 -10.74 18.17
C VAL A 164 -47.55 -10.82 16.73
N PHE A 165 -46.86 -11.90 16.36
CA PHE A 165 -46.36 -12.06 14.98
C PHE A 165 -47.49 -12.20 13.95
N ALA A 166 -48.58 -12.92 14.28
CA ALA A 166 -49.74 -13.02 13.41
C ALA A 166 -50.45 -11.67 13.19
N GLY A 167 -50.59 -10.86 14.26
CA GLY A 167 -51.16 -9.51 14.17
C GLY A 167 -50.32 -8.56 13.30
N ILE A 168 -48.99 -8.59 13.47
CA ILE A 168 -48.07 -7.76 12.68
C ILE A 168 -48.13 -8.16 11.18
N TRP A 169 -48.12 -9.46 10.87
CA TRP A 169 -48.19 -9.94 9.50
C TRP A 169 -49.52 -9.57 8.81
N PHE A 170 -50.64 -9.68 9.53
CA PHE A 170 -51.95 -9.32 9.02
C PHE A 170 -52.06 -7.82 8.72
N TRP A 171 -51.53 -6.96 9.61
CA TRP A 171 -51.52 -5.51 9.41
C TRP A 171 -50.70 -5.10 8.17
N ILE A 172 -49.49 -5.65 8.03
CA ILE A 172 -48.60 -5.35 6.89
C ILE A 172 -49.24 -5.77 5.57
N SER A 173 -49.87 -6.95 5.53
CA SER A 173 -50.56 -7.46 4.33
C SER A 173 -51.76 -6.58 3.94
N PHE A 174 -52.50 -6.04 4.91
CA PHE A 174 -53.64 -5.16 4.64
C PHE A 174 -53.20 -3.77 4.12
N LYS A 175 -52.07 -3.25 4.61
CA LYS A 175 -51.51 -1.97 4.12
C LYS A 175 -51.06 -2.08 2.67
N LYS A 176 -50.47 -3.20 2.26
CA LYS A 176 -50.05 -3.45 0.87
C LYS A 176 -51.22 -3.44 -0.12
N LYS A 177 -52.39 -4.01 0.25
CA LYS A 177 -53.56 -4.04 -0.64
C LYS A 177 -54.22 -2.67 -0.85
N LYS A 178 -54.13 -1.73 0.11
CA LYS A 178 -54.70 -0.38 -0.05
C LYS A 178 -53.87 0.54 -0.95
N GLY A 179 -52.60 0.23 -1.22
CA GLY A 179 -51.72 1.04 -2.07
C GLY A 179 -51.81 0.77 -3.57
N ALA A 180 -52.44 -0.33 -4.01
CA ALA A 180 -52.41 -0.78 -5.42
C ALA A 180 -53.63 -0.34 -6.26
N ARG A 181 -54.58 0.41 -5.72
CA ARG A 181 -55.73 0.97 -6.47
C ARG A 181 -55.63 2.49 -6.58
N LYS A 182 -54.64 3.01 -7.30
CA LYS A 182 -54.61 4.41 -7.78
C LYS A 182 -53.50 4.64 -8.83
N SER A 183 -53.64 4.02 -10.00
CA SER A 183 -53.04 4.54 -11.24
C SER A 183 -53.72 3.91 -12.46
N SER A 184 -54.95 4.31 -12.70
CA SER A 184 -55.59 4.20 -14.02
C SER A 184 -56.12 5.59 -14.37
N GLY A 185 -55.45 6.26 -15.29
CA GLY A 185 -55.82 7.59 -15.79
C GLY A 185 -55.27 7.79 -17.20
N CYS A 186 -56.18 7.87 -18.17
CA CYS A 186 -55.99 8.08 -19.60
C CYS A 186 -55.39 9.45 -19.97
N GLY A 187 -54.87 9.53 -21.20
CA GLY A 187 -54.67 10.75 -22.00
C GLY A 187 -53.79 10.39 -23.20
N CYS A 188 -54.39 10.04 -24.35
CA CYS A 188 -54.76 10.93 -25.46
C CYS A 188 -53.54 11.40 -26.24
#